data_AF-A0A8S2AGY8-F1
#
_entry.id   AF-A0A8S2AGY8-F1
#
_cell.length_a   1.000
_cell.length_b   1.000
_cell.length_c   1.000
_cell.angle_alpha   90.00
_cell.angle_beta   90.00
_cell.angle_gamma   90.00
#
_symmetry.space_group_name_H-M   'P 1'
#
loop_
_entity.id
_entity.type
_entity.pdbx_description
1 polymer ?
#
loop_
_entity_poly.entity_id
_entity_poly.type
_entity_poly.pdbx_seq_one_letter_code
_entity_poly.pdbx_strand_id
1 'polypeptide(L)'
;MDGNKDDASRCLRIAEDAIASGDKERALKFINMAKRLNPSLSIDELIAACDNLDSISRNSSVVRSLKLWMRRSRRPRRRYNTRNDFFDDEFDPDEIFRAFFGQQRDMFRDSRAYRTRQARNQFREEEPNVAGPSCLTIIQILPFFLLLLLAYLPFSEPDYSLHKNQSYQIPKTTQNMEISFYVRSASAFDEKFPLGSSARANLEGNVIKEYRHFLFQSCRIELQKRRWNKKIPTPHCNELHDRGFVDR
;
A
#
# COMPACT_ATOMS: atom_id res chain seq x y z
N MET A 1 17.52 14.62 -13.46
CA MET A 1 16.42 15.35 -12.79
C MET A 1 15.33 15.49 -13.84
N ASP A 2 14.64 14.38 -14.13
CA ASP A 2 13.80 14.26 -15.34
C ASP A 2 12.33 13.94 -15.00
N GLY A 3 12.03 13.64 -13.73
CA GLY A 3 10.68 13.24 -13.29
C GLY A 3 9.61 14.30 -13.55
N ASN A 4 9.93 15.60 -13.38
CA ASN A 4 8.97 16.67 -13.65
C ASN A 4 8.60 16.80 -15.14
N LYS A 5 9.48 16.35 -16.04
CA LYS A 5 9.25 16.34 -17.49
C LYS A 5 8.37 15.16 -17.90
N ASP A 6 8.60 14.00 -17.29
CA ASP A 6 7.80 12.80 -17.51
C ASP A 6 6.36 12.99 -16.99
N ASP A 7 6.19 13.59 -15.82
CA ASP A 7 4.86 13.87 -15.24
C ASP A 7 4.07 14.90 -16.05
N ALA A 8 4.75 15.92 -16.59
CA ALA A 8 4.13 16.88 -17.50
C ALA A 8 3.60 16.20 -18.77
N SER A 9 4.39 15.29 -19.37
CA SER A 9 3.98 14.55 -20.58
C SER A 9 2.77 13.65 -20.34
N ARG A 10 2.65 13.06 -19.14
CA ARG A 10 1.51 12.25 -18.75
C ARG A 10 0.24 13.08 -18.61
N CYS A 11 0.34 14.30 -18.06
CA CYS A 11 -0.78 15.22 -17.94
C CYS A 11 -1.33 15.62 -19.31
N LEU A 12 -0.45 15.83 -20.31
CA LEU A 12 -0.88 16.16 -21.68
C LEU A 12 -1.70 15.05 -22.33
N ARG A 13 -1.24 13.80 -22.24
CA ARG A 13 -1.97 12.66 -22.79
C ARG A 13 -3.39 12.54 -22.21
N ILE A 14 -3.53 12.78 -20.90
CA ILE A 14 -4.84 12.76 -20.25
C ILE A 14 -5.70 13.93 -20.73
N ALA A 15 -5.12 15.09 -21.00
CA ALA A 15 -5.83 16.23 -21.57
C ALA A 15 -6.29 15.96 -23.01
N GLU A 16 -5.48 15.32 -23.85
CA GLU A 16 -5.84 14.92 -25.20
C GLU A 16 -7.01 13.90 -25.21
N ASP A 17 -6.94 12.90 -24.34
CA ASP A 17 -8.02 11.92 -24.15
C ASP A 17 -9.33 12.61 -23.69
N ALA A 18 -9.20 13.59 -22.80
CA ALA A 18 -10.34 14.38 -22.31
C ALA A 18 -10.96 15.24 -23.43
N ILE A 19 -10.13 15.86 -24.28
CA ILE A 19 -10.57 16.61 -25.48
C ILE A 19 -11.31 15.67 -26.45
N ALA A 20 -10.75 14.49 -26.74
CA ALA A 20 -11.37 13.48 -27.59
C ALA A 20 -12.72 12.98 -27.04
N SER A 21 -12.87 12.95 -25.72
CA SER A 21 -14.12 12.59 -25.04
C SER A 21 -15.13 13.75 -24.89
N GLY A 22 -14.74 14.98 -25.24
CA GLY A 22 -15.56 16.18 -25.10
C GLY A 22 -15.75 16.66 -23.65
N ASP A 23 -14.84 16.29 -22.75
CA ASP A 23 -14.85 16.65 -21.33
C ASP A 23 -13.91 17.83 -21.05
N LYS A 24 -14.43 19.04 -21.26
CA LYS A 24 -13.67 20.30 -21.19
C LYS A 24 -13.08 20.56 -19.80
N GLU A 25 -13.86 20.34 -18.73
CA GLU A 25 -13.41 20.61 -17.36
C GLU A 25 -12.21 19.74 -16.99
N ARG A 26 -12.28 18.46 -17.38
CA ARG A 26 -11.18 17.53 -17.18
C ARG A 26 -9.95 17.93 -18.00
N ALA A 27 -10.11 18.27 -19.27
CA ALA A 27 -9.01 18.70 -20.13
C ALA A 27 -8.27 19.94 -19.55
N LEU A 28 -9.02 20.98 -19.14
CA LEU A 28 -8.45 22.21 -18.58
C LEU A 28 -7.68 21.98 -17.27
N LYS A 29 -8.16 21.06 -16.41
CA LYS A 29 -7.48 20.71 -15.16
C LYS A 29 -6.10 20.13 -15.41
N PHE A 30 -5.99 19.18 -16.35
CA PHE A 30 -4.72 18.53 -16.68
C PHE A 30 -3.78 19.43 -17.49
N ILE A 31 -4.31 20.30 -18.35
CA ILE A 31 -3.55 21.36 -19.03
C ILE A 31 -2.88 22.32 -18.03
N ASN A 32 -3.63 22.81 -17.05
CA ASN A 32 -3.08 23.69 -16.01
C ASN A 32 -2.04 22.99 -15.13
N MET A 33 -2.23 21.70 -14.88
CA MET A 33 -1.26 20.90 -14.13
C MET A 33 0.04 20.70 -14.92
N ALA A 34 -0.05 20.40 -16.22
CA ALA A 34 1.11 20.31 -17.11
C ALA A 34 1.90 21.63 -17.16
N LYS A 35 1.21 22.77 -17.23
CA LYS A 35 1.82 24.11 -17.20
C LYS A 35 2.61 24.38 -15.92
N ARG A 36 2.09 23.94 -14.77
CA ARG A 36 2.77 24.09 -13.47
C ARG A 36 3.99 23.20 -13.34
N LEU A 37 3.96 22.01 -13.92
CA LEU A 37 5.06 21.05 -13.89
C LEU A 37 6.19 21.43 -14.86
N ASN A 38 5.83 21.96 -16.03
CA ASN A 38 6.79 22.45 -17.01
C ASN A 38 6.30 23.73 -17.70
N PRO A 39 6.71 24.92 -17.22
CA PRO A 39 6.33 26.20 -17.81
C PRO A 39 6.86 26.46 -19.22
N SER A 40 7.86 25.70 -19.68
CA SER A 40 8.44 25.83 -21.03
C SER A 40 7.64 25.11 -22.13
N LEU A 41 6.58 24.41 -21.74
CA LEU A 41 5.77 23.59 -22.63
C LEU A 41 4.71 24.45 -23.35
N SER A 42 4.62 24.32 -24.68
CA SER A 42 3.61 25.00 -25.50
C SER A 42 2.25 24.30 -25.35
N ILE A 43 1.33 24.90 -24.59
CA ILE A 43 -0.01 24.34 -24.31
C ILE A 43 -1.13 25.14 -25.01
N ASP A 44 -0.76 26.17 -25.77
CA ASP A 44 -1.70 27.09 -26.41
C ASP A 44 -2.60 26.40 -27.44
N GLU A 45 -2.08 25.40 -28.16
CA GLU A 45 -2.85 24.59 -29.11
C GLU A 45 -3.93 23.74 -28.42
N LEU A 46 -3.64 23.19 -27.24
CA LEU A 46 -4.60 22.39 -26.45
C LEU A 46 -5.66 23.27 -25.79
N ILE A 47 -5.32 24.50 -25.41
CA ILE A 47 -6.28 25.50 -24.91
C ILE A 47 -7.22 25.92 -26.03
N ALA A 48 -6.70 26.22 -27.22
CA ALA A 48 -7.51 26.52 -28.40
C ALA A 48 -8.45 25.35 -28.78
N ALA A 49 -7.95 24.11 -28.71
CA ALA A 49 -8.76 22.91 -28.91
C ALA A 49 -9.89 22.78 -27.86
N CYS A 50 -9.61 23.10 -26.59
CA CYS A 50 -10.61 23.13 -25.52
C CYS A 50 -11.69 24.21 -25.73
N ASP A 51 -11.32 25.38 -26.24
CA ASP A 51 -12.26 26.48 -26.49
C ASP A 51 -13.15 26.20 -27.71
N ASN A 52 -12.61 25.51 -28.72
CA ASN A 52 -13.39 25.01 -29.86
C ASN A 52 -14.48 24.02 -29.43
N LEU A 53 -14.23 23.14 -28.45
CA LEU A 53 -15.26 22.25 -27.87
C LEU A 53 -16.42 23.03 -27.23
N ASP A 54 -16.13 24.21 -26.67
CA ASP A 54 -17.12 25.05 -26.00
C ASP A 54 -18.03 25.80 -26.99
N SER A 55 -17.48 26.16 -28.15
CA SER A 55 -18.25 26.73 -29.26
C SER A 55 -19.20 25.70 -29.90
N ILE A 56 -18.77 24.44 -29.98
CA ILE A 56 -19.56 23.31 -30.51
C ILE A 56 -20.67 22.90 -29.52
N SER A 57 -20.38 22.92 -28.21
CA SER A 57 -21.35 22.64 -27.14
C SER A 57 -22.48 23.69 -27.07
N ARG A 58 -22.18 24.97 -27.37
CA ARG A 58 -23.16 26.07 -27.37
C ARG A 58 -24.17 26.02 -28.52
N ASN A 59 -23.87 25.32 -29.63
CA ASN A 59 -24.68 25.35 -30.85
C ASN A 59 -25.50 24.09 -31.17
N SER A 60 -25.66 23.15 -30.24
CA SER A 60 -26.27 21.86 -30.62
C SER A 60 -27.30 21.31 -29.64
N SER A 61 -28.57 21.66 -29.91
CA SER A 61 -29.74 20.87 -29.48
C SER A 61 -29.68 19.41 -29.96
N VAL A 62 -28.82 19.10 -30.93
CA VAL A 62 -28.58 17.76 -31.49
C VAL A 62 -27.65 16.91 -30.61
N VAL A 63 -26.68 17.52 -29.90
CA VAL A 63 -25.71 16.80 -29.04
C VAL A 63 -26.36 16.25 -27.75
N ARG A 64 -27.39 16.91 -27.20
CA ARG A 64 -28.12 16.38 -26.03
C ARG A 64 -28.86 15.08 -26.37
N SER A 65 -29.46 15.02 -27.56
CA SER A 65 -30.15 13.83 -28.07
C SER A 65 -29.18 12.68 -28.37
N LEU A 66 -27.99 12.98 -28.89
CA LEU A 66 -26.93 11.98 -29.13
C LEU A 66 -26.30 11.46 -27.83
N LYS A 67 -26.08 12.31 -26.81
CA LYS A 67 -25.61 11.91 -25.48
C LYS A 67 -26.60 10.99 -24.76
N LEU A 68 -27.91 11.21 -24.92
CA LEU A 68 -28.94 10.34 -24.36
C LEU A 68 -29.04 8.99 -25.09
N TRP A 69 -28.87 8.97 -26.41
CA TRP A 69 -28.86 7.74 -27.20
C TRP A 69 -27.58 6.89 -26.99
N MET A 70 -26.42 7.52 -26.83
CA MET A 70 -25.16 6.84 -26.50
C MET A 70 -25.13 6.26 -25.07
N ARG A 71 -25.81 6.90 -24.10
CA ARG A 71 -26.00 6.32 -22.74
C ARG A 71 -26.83 5.03 -22.77
N ARG A 72 -27.73 4.89 -23.74
CA ARG A 72 -28.63 3.73 -23.88
C ARG A 72 -28.03 2.59 -24.73
N SER A 73 -26.95 2.86 -25.47
CA SER A 73 -26.31 1.93 -26.41
C SER A 73 -25.05 1.24 -25.88
N ARG A 74 -24.62 1.55 -24.64
CA ARG A 74 -23.54 0.82 -23.96
C ARG A 74 -24.05 -0.53 -23.44
N ARG A 75 -24.06 -1.55 -24.31
CA ARG A 75 -24.00 -2.93 -23.83
C ARG A 75 -22.70 -3.12 -23.04
N PRO A 76 -22.72 -3.76 -21.87
CA PRO A 76 -21.52 -3.93 -21.06
C PRO A 76 -20.52 -4.80 -21.84
N ARG A 77 -19.44 -4.20 -22.31
CA ARG A 77 -18.28 -4.95 -22.79
C ARG A 77 -17.71 -5.69 -21.58
N ARG A 78 -17.61 -7.02 -21.71
CA ARG A 78 -17.10 -7.98 -20.73
C ARG A 78 -15.93 -7.38 -19.94
N ARG A 79 -16.14 -7.16 -18.64
CA ARG A 79 -15.09 -6.92 -17.65
C ARG A 79 -14.15 -8.13 -17.69
N TYR A 80 -12.92 -7.94 -18.17
CA TYR A 80 -11.84 -8.77 -17.69
C TYR A 80 -11.71 -8.48 -16.20
N ASN A 81 -11.79 -9.54 -15.41
CA ASN A 81 -11.97 -9.53 -13.97
C ASN A 81 -10.73 -8.91 -13.29
N THR A 82 -10.72 -7.59 -13.09
CA THR A 82 -9.83 -6.94 -12.10
C THR A 82 -10.67 -6.68 -10.87
N ARG A 83 -10.67 -7.68 -10.00
CA ARG A 83 -11.17 -7.69 -8.64
C ARG A 83 -10.59 -6.50 -7.86
N ASN A 84 -11.35 -5.40 -7.75
CA ASN A 84 -11.37 -4.41 -6.65
C ASN A 84 -12.13 -3.13 -7.08
N ASP A 85 -13.42 -3.26 -7.39
CA ASP A 85 -14.35 -2.14 -7.67
C ASP A 85 -15.22 -1.86 -6.42
N PHE A 86 -14.61 -1.87 -5.23
CA PHE A 86 -15.30 -1.76 -3.94
C PHE A 86 -14.73 -0.68 -3.01
N PHE A 87 -13.85 0.20 -3.51
CA PHE A 87 -13.15 1.19 -2.68
C PHE A 87 -13.11 2.61 -3.29
N ASP A 88 -13.92 2.93 -4.29
CA ASP A 88 -13.73 4.18 -5.05
C ASP A 88 -14.65 5.36 -4.65
N ASP A 89 -15.44 5.26 -3.57
CA ASP A 89 -16.29 6.38 -3.12
C ASP A 89 -16.30 6.67 -1.60
N GLU A 90 -15.44 6.04 -0.77
CA GLU A 90 -15.46 6.32 0.69
C GLU A 90 -14.08 6.33 1.37
N PHE A 91 -12.98 6.44 0.62
CA PHE A 91 -11.67 6.67 1.20
C PHE A 91 -11.32 8.15 1.12
N ASP A 92 -11.94 8.96 1.97
CA ASP A 92 -11.44 10.31 2.23
C ASP A 92 -10.13 10.17 3.02
N PRO A 93 -8.96 10.49 2.43
CA PRO A 93 -7.68 10.32 3.12
C PRO A 93 -7.69 11.06 4.46
N ASP A 94 -8.36 12.22 4.51
CA ASP A 94 -8.46 13.05 5.70
C ASP A 94 -9.22 12.37 6.84
N GLU A 95 -10.15 11.45 6.54
CA GLU A 95 -10.89 10.67 7.55
C GLU A 95 -10.00 9.59 8.17
N ILE A 96 -9.16 8.93 7.37
CA ILE A 96 -8.18 7.94 7.85
C ILE A 96 -7.06 8.63 8.63
N PHE A 97 -6.60 9.79 8.16
CA PHE A 97 -5.59 10.57 8.87
C PHE A 97 -6.14 11.12 10.20
N ARG A 98 -7.43 11.47 10.29
CA ARG A 98 -8.07 11.86 11.56
C ARG A 98 -8.35 10.67 12.48
N ALA A 99 -8.81 9.54 11.93
CA ALA A 99 -9.06 8.33 12.70
C ALA A 99 -7.77 7.72 13.29
N PHE A 100 -6.63 7.90 12.61
CA PHE A 100 -5.36 7.31 13.02
C PHE A 100 -4.39 8.29 13.69
N PHE A 101 -4.37 9.58 13.31
CA PHE A 101 -3.43 10.59 13.83
C PHE A 101 -4.10 11.77 14.54
N GLY A 102 -5.43 11.84 14.59
CA GLY A 102 -6.19 13.00 15.05
C GLY A 102 -6.23 13.27 16.56
N GLN A 103 -5.57 12.44 17.39
CA GLN A 103 -5.55 12.65 18.85
C GLN A 103 -4.21 13.19 19.39
N GLN A 104 -3.16 13.24 18.57
CA GLN A 104 -1.87 13.80 18.97
C GLN A 104 -1.29 14.69 17.87
N ARG A 105 -1.37 16.01 18.12
CA ARG A 105 -0.42 17.09 17.75
C ARG A 105 -1.00 18.19 16.85
N ASP A 106 -1.44 19.26 17.52
CA ASP A 106 -1.47 20.64 17.03
C ASP A 106 -0.06 21.21 16.72
N MET A 107 0.79 20.53 15.95
CA MET A 107 2.18 20.97 15.72
C MET A 107 2.58 21.20 14.25
N PHE A 108 1.69 21.01 13.28
CA PHE A 108 1.96 21.45 11.91
C PHE A 108 0.83 22.36 11.41
N ARG A 109 1.05 23.65 11.60
CA ARG A 109 0.21 24.72 11.03
C ARG A 109 0.29 24.71 9.51
N ASP A 110 -0.78 25.25 8.94
CA ASP A 110 -0.83 26.17 7.79
C ASP A 110 -1.44 25.61 6.50
N SER A 111 -2.74 25.86 6.32
CA SER A 111 -3.25 26.47 5.09
C SER A 111 -4.69 26.93 5.29
N ARG A 112 -4.86 28.24 5.13
CA ARG A 112 -6.12 28.98 5.15
C ARG A 112 -7.02 28.58 3.98
N ALA A 113 -8.28 29.03 4.13
CA ALA A 113 -9.25 29.33 3.08
C ALA A 113 -10.22 28.20 2.71
N TYR A 114 -11.37 28.23 3.38
CA TYR A 114 -12.73 28.38 2.83
C TYR A 114 -13.72 27.66 3.74
N ARG A 115 -14.02 28.24 4.91
CA ARG A 115 -15.27 27.92 5.60
C ARG A 115 -16.26 29.05 5.39
N THR A 116 -17.19 28.79 4.48
CA THR A 116 -18.41 29.57 4.30
C THR A 116 -19.23 29.51 5.59
N ARG A 117 -19.78 30.65 5.98
CA ARG A 117 -20.73 30.78 7.08
C ARG A 117 -22.01 30.02 6.72
N GLN A 118 -22.44 29.11 7.58
CA GLN A 118 -23.85 28.80 7.69
C GLN A 118 -24.22 28.64 9.16
N ALA A 119 -25.02 29.61 9.63
CA ALA A 119 -25.68 29.55 10.90
C ALA A 119 -26.70 28.40 10.90
N ARG A 120 -26.74 27.61 11.97
CA ARG A 120 -27.96 26.91 12.36
C ARG A 120 -28.04 26.85 13.87
N ASN A 121 -29.00 27.60 14.41
CA ASN A 121 -29.58 27.39 15.73
C ASN A 121 -30.03 25.94 15.85
N GLN A 122 -29.67 25.28 16.96
CA GLN A 122 -30.58 24.36 17.62
C GLN A 122 -30.29 24.30 19.12
N PHE A 123 -31.32 24.76 19.84
CA PHE A 123 -31.75 24.53 21.21
C PHE A 123 -30.82 23.76 22.16
N ARG A 124 -30.51 24.47 23.25
CA ARG A 124 -30.17 23.92 24.57
C ARG A 124 -31.47 23.41 25.20
N GLU A 125 -31.58 22.10 25.37
CA GLU A 125 -32.44 21.49 26.39
C GLU A 125 -31.51 20.78 27.39
N GLU A 126 -31.52 21.29 28.61
CA GLU A 126 -31.00 20.60 29.78
C GLU A 126 -32.12 19.70 30.31
N GLU A 127 -31.82 18.44 30.65
CA GLU A 127 -32.27 17.79 31.88
C GLU A 127 -31.51 16.45 32.08
N PRO A 128 -31.30 16.00 33.33
CA PRO A 128 -30.25 15.08 33.72
C PRO A 128 -30.77 13.64 33.72
N ASN A 129 -30.08 12.75 33.01
CA ASN A 129 -30.29 11.32 33.19
C ASN A 129 -28.95 10.65 33.48
N VAL A 130 -28.85 10.23 34.74
CA VAL A 130 -27.90 9.30 35.35
C VAL A 130 -27.13 8.46 34.32
N ALA A 131 -25.98 8.96 33.89
CA ALA A 131 -25.07 8.24 33.02
C ALA A 131 -24.32 7.21 33.86
N GLY A 132 -24.85 5.99 33.93
CA GLY A 132 -24.01 4.81 34.15
C GLY A 132 -22.85 4.83 33.13
N PRO A 133 -21.69 4.21 33.44
CA PRO A 133 -20.50 4.34 32.62
C PRO A 133 -20.83 3.96 31.16
N SER A 134 -20.83 4.97 30.29
CA SER A 134 -21.20 4.87 28.89
C SER A 134 -20.39 3.77 28.22
N CYS A 135 -20.93 2.99 27.27
CA CYS A 135 -20.16 2.00 26.50
C CYS A 135 -18.85 2.59 25.89
N LEU A 136 -18.83 3.90 25.67
CA LEU A 136 -17.66 4.68 25.26
C LEU A 136 -16.48 4.61 26.27
N THR A 137 -16.74 4.54 27.57
CA THR A 137 -15.69 4.39 28.59
C THR A 137 -15.08 2.99 28.56
N ILE A 138 -15.89 1.94 28.34
CA ILE A 138 -15.39 0.57 28.17
C ILE A 138 -14.51 0.46 26.91
N ILE A 139 -14.94 1.08 25.80
CA ILE A 139 -14.15 1.15 24.55
C ILE A 139 -12.83 1.93 24.76
N GLN A 140 -12.83 2.97 25.60
CA GLN A 140 -11.62 3.74 25.93
C GLN A 140 -10.65 2.97 26.84
N ILE A 141 -11.14 2.07 27.71
CA ILE A 141 -10.29 1.27 28.61
C ILE A 141 -9.80 -0.02 27.91
N LEU A 142 -10.50 -0.49 26.87
CA LEU A 142 -10.11 -1.64 26.04
C LEU A 142 -8.69 -1.58 25.47
N PRO A 143 -8.18 -0.47 24.88
CA PRO A 143 -6.79 -0.39 24.43
C PRO A 143 -5.79 -0.50 25.58
N PHE A 144 -6.10 0.01 26.77
CA PHE A 144 -5.24 -0.15 27.95
C PHE A 144 -5.22 -1.59 28.45
N PHE A 145 -6.38 -2.26 28.49
CA PHE A 145 -6.45 -3.69 28.82
C PHE A 145 -5.75 -4.56 27.76
N LEU A 146 -5.88 -4.22 26.48
CA LEU A 146 -5.22 -4.93 25.39
C LEU A 146 -3.70 -4.74 25.45
N LEU A 147 -3.22 -3.54 25.77
CA LEU A 147 -1.79 -3.28 26.03
C LEU A 147 -1.30 -4.02 27.27
N LEU A 148 -2.08 -4.02 28.35
CA LEU A 148 -1.77 -4.77 29.58
C LEU A 148 -1.64 -6.26 29.29
N LEU A 149 -2.59 -6.82 28.54
CA LEU A 149 -2.58 -8.22 28.14
C LEU A 149 -1.35 -8.53 27.28
N LEU A 150 -1.06 -7.71 26.26
CA LEU A 150 0.13 -7.87 25.41
C LEU A 150 1.45 -7.73 26.19
N ALA A 151 1.49 -6.90 27.23
CA ALA A 151 2.68 -6.71 28.06
C ALA A 151 3.00 -7.94 28.93
N TYR A 152 1.99 -8.72 29.31
CA TYR A 152 2.16 -9.94 30.11
C TYR A 152 2.11 -11.23 29.30
N LEU A 153 1.88 -11.16 27.98
CA LEU A 153 1.98 -12.34 27.13
C LEU A 153 3.46 -12.72 26.99
N PRO A 154 3.89 -13.89 27.48
CA PRO A 154 5.24 -14.34 27.28
C PRO A 154 5.44 -14.57 25.78
N PHE A 155 6.28 -13.76 25.14
CA PHE A 155 6.72 -14.05 23.79
C PHE A 155 7.48 -15.37 23.83
N SER A 156 6.99 -16.38 23.13
CA SER A 156 7.71 -17.65 23.00
C SER A 156 9.00 -17.39 22.24
N GLU A 157 10.14 -17.41 22.94
CA GLU A 157 11.44 -17.30 22.31
C GLU A 157 11.71 -18.55 21.46
N PRO A 158 12.14 -18.42 20.19
CA PRO A 158 12.40 -19.57 19.34
C PRO A 158 13.66 -20.32 19.80
N ASP A 159 13.69 -21.64 19.58
CA ASP A 159 14.84 -22.48 19.97
C ASP A 159 16.09 -22.22 19.12
N TYR A 160 15.93 -21.63 17.93
CA TYR A 160 17.01 -21.32 16.99
C TYR A 160 16.71 -20.05 16.17
N SER A 161 17.73 -19.57 15.45
CA SER A 161 17.62 -18.48 14.47
C SER A 161 18.44 -18.81 13.22
N LEU A 162 17.94 -18.48 12.02
CA LEU A 162 18.72 -18.61 10.78
C LEU A 162 19.86 -17.58 10.68
N HIS A 163 19.72 -16.44 11.35
CA HIS A 163 20.66 -15.34 11.30
C HIS A 163 21.33 -15.13 12.67
N LYS A 164 22.60 -14.78 12.64
CA LYS A 164 23.37 -14.48 13.85
C LYS A 164 22.82 -13.22 14.51
N ASN A 165 22.42 -13.35 15.76
CA ASN A 165 21.93 -12.24 16.59
C ASN A 165 22.70 -12.21 17.92
N GLN A 166 22.53 -11.15 18.71
CA GLN A 166 23.18 -11.06 20.03
C GLN A 166 22.79 -12.23 20.95
N SER A 167 21.53 -12.69 20.86
CA SER A 167 21.03 -13.85 21.60
C SER A 167 21.38 -15.19 20.97
N TYR A 168 21.72 -15.24 19.67
CA TYR A 168 21.97 -16.47 18.92
C TYR A 168 23.33 -16.36 18.23
N GLN A 169 24.39 -16.71 18.95
CA GLN A 169 25.77 -16.52 18.49
C GLN A 169 26.43 -17.82 18.03
N ILE A 170 25.98 -18.97 18.53
CA ILE A 170 26.65 -20.25 18.35
C ILE A 170 26.17 -20.89 17.06
N PRO A 171 27.03 -21.08 16.04
CA PRO A 171 26.65 -21.74 14.81
C PRO A 171 26.52 -23.26 15.01
N LYS A 172 25.50 -23.84 14.40
CA LYS A 172 25.26 -25.27 14.28
C LYS A 172 24.89 -25.56 12.83
N THR A 173 25.20 -26.76 12.36
CA THR A 173 24.88 -27.19 10.99
C THR A 173 23.83 -28.29 11.01
N THR A 174 23.02 -28.35 9.96
CA THR A 174 22.12 -29.48 9.71
C THR A 174 22.88 -30.65 9.11
N GLN A 175 22.47 -31.89 9.40
CA GLN A 175 23.19 -33.08 8.94
C GLN A 175 23.04 -33.31 7.43
N ASN A 176 21.87 -32.99 6.88
CA ASN A 176 21.49 -33.40 5.53
C ASN A 176 21.88 -32.40 4.43
N MET A 177 22.03 -31.11 4.75
CA MET A 177 22.21 -30.05 3.75
C MET A 177 23.23 -28.97 4.15
N GLU A 178 23.94 -29.16 5.25
CA GLU A 178 25.01 -28.26 5.71
C GLU A 178 24.54 -26.78 5.78
N ILE A 179 23.32 -26.56 6.28
CA ILE A 179 22.77 -25.22 6.47
C ILE A 179 23.16 -24.76 7.87
N SER A 180 23.86 -23.63 7.95
CA SER A 180 24.23 -23.02 9.22
C SER A 180 23.04 -22.30 9.85
N PHE A 181 22.71 -22.65 11.08
CA PHE A 181 21.74 -21.94 11.92
C PHE A 181 22.39 -21.63 13.28
N TYR A 182 21.80 -20.72 14.03
CA TYR A 182 22.36 -20.19 15.26
C TYR A 182 21.49 -20.53 16.46
N VAL A 183 22.16 -20.82 17.57
CA VAL A 183 21.55 -21.21 18.84
C VAL A 183 22.06 -20.31 19.96
N ARG A 184 21.25 -20.15 21.01
CA ARG A 184 21.60 -19.35 22.20
C ARG A 184 22.68 -20.03 23.05
N SER A 185 22.48 -21.30 23.38
CA SER A 185 23.39 -22.10 24.21
C SER A 185 23.59 -23.48 23.58
N ALA A 186 24.85 -23.86 23.35
CA ALA A 186 25.18 -25.15 22.73
C ALA A 186 24.74 -26.34 23.60
N SER A 187 25.05 -26.29 24.89
CA SER A 187 24.80 -27.38 25.83
C SER A 187 23.32 -27.64 26.05
N ALA A 188 22.54 -26.62 26.39
CA ALA A 188 21.11 -26.76 26.62
C ALA A 188 20.35 -27.21 25.36
N PHE A 189 20.85 -26.83 24.18
CA PHE A 189 20.28 -27.26 22.91
C PHE A 189 20.58 -28.72 22.60
N ASP A 190 21.82 -29.17 22.77
CA ASP A 190 22.20 -30.56 22.52
C ASP A 190 21.53 -31.52 23.54
N GLU A 191 21.24 -31.03 24.76
CA GLU A 191 20.43 -31.74 25.76
C GLU A 191 18.95 -31.85 25.34
N LYS A 192 18.34 -30.75 24.88
CA LYS A 192 16.94 -30.72 24.41
C LYS A 192 16.74 -31.46 23.09
N PHE A 193 17.74 -31.43 22.21
CA PHE A 193 17.70 -32.00 20.87
C PHE A 193 18.95 -32.84 20.61
N PRO A 194 19.02 -34.06 21.17
CA PRO A 194 20.18 -34.94 20.95
C PRO A 194 20.27 -35.37 19.48
N LEU A 195 21.50 -35.58 19.01
CA LEU A 195 21.79 -36.00 17.63
C LEU A 195 21.11 -37.33 17.33
N GLY A 196 20.47 -37.43 16.15
CA GLY A 196 19.75 -38.63 15.71
C GLY A 196 18.35 -38.80 16.31
N SER A 197 17.90 -37.92 17.21
CA SER A 197 16.52 -37.95 17.72
C SER A 197 15.52 -37.47 16.66
N SER A 198 14.27 -37.95 16.74
CA SER A 198 13.17 -37.47 15.91
C SER A 198 12.90 -35.98 16.13
N ALA A 199 13.05 -35.50 17.37
CA ALA A 199 12.93 -34.08 17.70
C ALA A 199 13.97 -33.23 16.97
N ARG A 200 15.23 -33.69 16.91
CA ARG A 200 16.30 -33.03 16.14
C ARG A 200 16.00 -33.05 14.64
N ALA A 201 15.55 -34.17 14.09
CA ALA A 201 15.19 -34.29 12.68
C ALA A 201 14.03 -33.35 12.29
N ASN A 202 13.00 -33.24 13.13
CA ASN A 202 11.89 -32.30 12.92
C ASN A 202 12.34 -30.84 12.97
N LEU A 203 13.22 -30.49 13.92
CA LEU A 203 13.79 -29.15 14.02
C LEU A 203 14.65 -28.84 12.79
N GLU A 204 15.52 -29.73 12.37
CA GLU A 204 16.32 -29.55 11.15
C GLU A 204 15.44 -29.43 9.91
N GLY A 205 14.35 -30.21 9.82
CA GLY A 205 13.34 -30.06 8.77
C GLY A 205 12.68 -28.67 8.75
N ASN A 206 12.42 -28.09 9.93
CA ASN A 206 11.90 -26.73 10.04
C ASN A 206 12.95 -25.68 9.62
N VAL A 207 14.20 -25.83 10.08
CA VAL A 207 15.32 -24.96 9.67
C VAL A 207 15.46 -24.95 8.15
N ILE A 208 15.44 -26.13 7.53
CA ILE A 208 15.49 -26.32 6.08
C ILE A 208 14.34 -25.60 5.37
N LYS A 209 13.12 -25.79 5.87
CA LYS A 209 11.92 -25.19 5.29
C LYS A 209 11.96 -23.67 5.34
N GLU A 210 12.34 -23.09 6.48
CA GLU A 210 12.47 -21.65 6.65
C GLU A 210 13.61 -21.09 5.80
N TYR A 211 14.72 -21.81 5.70
CA TYR A 211 15.84 -21.43 4.86
C TYR A 211 15.46 -21.42 3.37
N ARG A 212 14.74 -22.44 2.89
CA ARG A 212 14.17 -22.46 1.53
C ARG A 212 13.24 -21.27 1.31
N HIS A 213 12.36 -20.97 2.26
CA HIS A 213 11.44 -19.83 2.16
C HIS A 213 12.21 -18.49 2.09
N PHE A 214 13.23 -18.33 2.93
CA PHE A 214 14.11 -17.17 2.92
C PHE A 214 14.80 -16.99 1.56
N LEU A 215 15.44 -18.04 1.04
CA LEU A 215 16.10 -17.98 -0.27
C LEU A 215 15.11 -17.64 -1.38
N PHE A 216 13.90 -18.21 -1.35
CA PHE A 216 12.88 -17.96 -2.37
C PHE A 216 12.42 -16.51 -2.35
N GLN A 217 12.16 -15.96 -1.17
CA GLN A 217 11.74 -14.58 -1.02
C GLN A 217 12.86 -13.61 -1.41
N SER A 218 14.10 -13.89 -1.00
CA SER A 218 15.28 -13.12 -1.41
C SER A 218 15.45 -13.14 -2.93
N CYS A 219 15.36 -14.32 -3.55
CA CYS A 219 15.43 -14.46 -5.00
C CYS A 219 14.32 -13.67 -5.71
N ARG A 220 13.07 -13.71 -5.21
CA ARG A 220 11.97 -12.91 -5.77
C ARG A 220 12.30 -11.41 -5.78
N ILE A 221 12.87 -10.90 -4.70
CA ILE A 221 13.28 -9.49 -4.58
C ILE A 221 14.42 -9.18 -5.54
N GLU A 222 15.42 -10.05 -5.67
CA GLU A 222 16.53 -9.88 -6.62
C GLU A 222 16.03 -9.85 -8.08
N LEU A 223 15.11 -10.75 -8.43
CA LEU A 223 14.49 -10.78 -9.75
C LEU A 223 13.68 -9.51 -10.03
N GLN A 224 12.98 -8.98 -9.02
CA GLN A 224 12.28 -7.70 -9.14
C GLN A 224 13.25 -6.55 -9.43
N LYS A 225 14.41 -6.51 -8.76
CA LYS A 225 15.46 -5.52 -9.03
C LYS A 225 16.04 -5.67 -10.44
N ARG A 226 16.22 -6.90 -10.91
CA ARG A 226 16.71 -7.19 -12.27
C ARG A 226 15.81 -6.67 -13.40
N ARG A 227 14.51 -6.46 -13.16
CA ARG A 227 13.60 -5.84 -14.14
C ARG A 227 14.05 -4.44 -14.54
N TRP A 228 14.65 -3.70 -13.60
CA TRP A 228 15.15 -2.35 -13.81
C TRP A 228 16.61 -2.32 -14.28
N ASN A 229 17.43 -3.29 -13.85
CA ASN A 229 18.80 -3.43 -14.32
C ASN A 229 19.22 -4.90 -14.40
N LYS A 230 19.37 -5.41 -15.63
CA LYS A 230 19.71 -6.82 -15.91
C LYS A 230 21.08 -7.26 -15.37
N LYS A 231 22.00 -6.32 -15.09
CA LYS A 231 23.36 -6.62 -14.61
C LYS A 231 23.45 -6.89 -13.09
N ILE A 232 22.36 -6.67 -12.34
CA ILE A 232 22.36 -6.91 -10.89
C ILE A 232 22.59 -8.42 -10.63
N PRO A 233 23.56 -8.80 -9.79
CA PRO A 233 23.79 -10.20 -9.44
C PRO A 233 22.62 -10.75 -8.61
N THR A 234 22.35 -12.04 -8.76
CA THR A 234 21.27 -12.77 -8.05
C THR A 234 21.84 -13.92 -7.23
N PRO A 235 22.65 -13.64 -6.18
CA PRO A 235 23.31 -14.69 -5.40
C PRO A 235 22.32 -15.66 -4.75
N HIS A 236 21.20 -15.18 -4.20
CA HIS A 236 20.24 -16.05 -3.52
C HIS A 236 19.45 -16.93 -4.51
N CYS A 237 19.16 -16.43 -5.72
CA CYS A 237 18.58 -17.27 -6.76
C CYS A 237 19.53 -18.39 -7.21
N ASN A 238 20.83 -18.09 -7.31
CA ASN A 238 21.83 -19.08 -7.69
C ASN A 238 21.95 -20.15 -6.60
N GLU A 239 22.07 -19.74 -5.33
CA GLU A 239 22.15 -20.67 -4.19
C GLU A 239 20.89 -21.57 -4.09
N LEU A 240 19.70 -21.01 -4.35
CA LEU A 240 18.46 -21.78 -4.36
C LEU A 240 18.48 -22.87 -5.45
N HIS A 241 19.05 -22.58 -6.61
CA HIS A 241 19.21 -23.54 -7.70
C HIS A 241 20.30 -24.58 -7.38
N ASP A 242 21.45 -24.15 -6.86
CA ASP A 242 22.59 -25.01 -6.54
C ASP A 242 22.24 -26.04 -5.45
N ARG A 243 21.39 -25.67 -4.49
CA ARG A 243 20.88 -26.58 -3.45
C ARG A 243 19.69 -27.43 -3.89
N GLY A 244 19.21 -27.29 -5.13
CA GLY A 244 18.13 -28.12 -5.67
C GLY A 244 16.75 -27.85 -5.07
N PHE A 245 16.49 -26.66 -4.53
CA PHE A 245 15.18 -26.30 -3.96
C PHE A 245 14.12 -25.90 -5.00
N VAL A 246 14.50 -25.82 -6.28
CA VAL A 246 13.57 -25.59 -7.40
C VAL A 246 12.99 -26.93 -7.82
N ASP A 247 11.69 -27.10 -7.63
CA ASP A 247 10.96 -28.19 -8.27
C ASP A 247 10.95 -27.92 -9.78
N ARG A 248 11.49 -28.87 -10.56
CA ARG A 248 11.55 -28.81 -12.03
C ARG A 248 10.16 -28.86 -12.64
#